data_AF-A0A3M8G9C5-F1
#
_entry.id   AF-A0A3M8G9C5-F1
#
_cell.length_a   1.000
_cell.length_b   1.000
_cell.length_c   1.000
_cell.angle_alpha   90.00
_cell.angle_beta   90.00
_cell.angle_gamma   90.00
#
_symmetry.space_group_name_H-M   'P 1'
#
loop_
_entity.id
_entity.type
_entity.pdbx_description
1 polymer ?
#
loop_
_entity_poly.entity_id
_entity_poly.type
_entity_poly.pdbx_seq_one_letter_code
_entity_poly.pdbx_strand_id
1 'polypeptide(L)'
;MRNYFLSAIALLFCGTMVFAQSNNSRTVQEGEGNLALVAQFGELNRSRVFQNDQNRATTGGVDNEAYVNQTGFRNKSLIKSAGDRNLADVLQNGRRNDAEIDQGVGWAEDNTATVDQDGRRNTSYQKQRYDNNSANVIQDGNDNDAVQDQSTGSNQAVGNEADAEQIGNDNVSYQLQRGPGNDADVTQMGDDNDAYQDQDGSDHWAVSEQTGDDNTSTQTQTGFANWAFTYQTGDGNTSTQTQGGFINDAYVYQDGDDNTATQTQGGGGFNYAESDQDGDGNTSDQIQDGGGNTALVTQDGDDNYAGQGQDGGGNYATTTQRGNGNIAAGLQIGTINTSDVLQRGDDNGSLIFQGGFDNYSRMRQRGDGNGAASAQLGSFNTSIINQLGNGNLAATLQVGGI
;
A
#
# COMPACT_ATOMS: atom_id res chain seq x y z
N MET A 1 51.81 51.47 -55.62
CA MET A 1 51.20 50.43 -54.75
C MET A 1 49.72 50.40 -55.14
N ARG A 2 49.21 49.54 -56.04
CA ARG A 2 48.96 48.08 -55.91
C ARG A 2 48.64 47.67 -54.46
N ASN A 3 47.55 47.01 -54.09
CA ASN A 3 46.39 46.45 -54.78
C ASN A 3 45.36 46.04 -53.69
N TYR A 4 44.09 46.43 -53.86
CA TYR A 4 42.87 45.59 -53.79
C TYR A 4 42.43 44.76 -52.56
N PHE A 5 41.15 45.03 -52.19
CA PHE A 5 40.03 44.10 -51.87
C PHE A 5 40.12 43.24 -50.58
N LEU A 6 39.06 42.89 -49.85
CA LEU A 6 37.61 42.69 -50.06
C LEU A 6 36.92 42.87 -48.66
N SER A 7 35.76 43.53 -48.55
CA SER A 7 34.41 42.94 -48.30
C SER A 7 34.19 42.37 -46.88
N ALA A 8 33.03 42.40 -46.22
CA ALA A 8 31.65 42.78 -46.47
C ALA A 8 30.96 42.80 -45.07
N ILE A 9 30.01 43.70 -44.80
CA ILE A 9 28.58 43.40 -44.56
C ILE A 9 28.38 42.35 -43.44
N ALA A 10 27.89 42.71 -42.26
CA ALA A 10 26.48 42.65 -41.81
C ALA A 10 26.53 42.45 -40.28
N LEU A 11 25.56 42.73 -39.42
CA LEU A 11 24.14 43.01 -39.55
C LEU A 11 23.73 43.72 -38.25
N LEU A 12 22.83 44.70 -38.36
CA LEU A 12 22.00 45.15 -37.25
C LEU A 12 21.12 43.97 -36.80
N PHE A 13 21.12 43.61 -35.51
CA PHE A 13 20.05 42.78 -34.92
C PHE A 13 19.33 43.61 -33.84
N CYS A 14 18.18 44.17 -34.21
CA CYS A 14 17.06 44.31 -33.28
C CYS A 14 16.34 42.95 -33.23
N GLY A 15 16.13 42.38 -32.03
CA GLY A 15 15.36 41.15 -31.84
C GLY A 15 15.12 40.82 -30.37
N THR A 16 13.96 41.27 -29.85
CA THR A 16 13.08 40.68 -28.80
C THR A 16 13.63 39.82 -27.64
N MET A 17 13.36 40.29 -26.41
CA MET A 17 12.86 39.61 -25.18
C MET A 17 13.31 38.20 -24.77
N VAL A 18 13.80 38.02 -23.52
CA VAL A 18 13.35 36.98 -22.54
C VAL A 18 13.57 37.50 -21.09
N PHE A 19 12.62 37.18 -20.19
CA PHE A 19 12.53 37.57 -18.77
C PHE A 19 13.70 37.08 -17.90
N ALA A 20 13.96 37.80 -16.79
CA ALA A 20 14.94 37.43 -15.77
C ALA A 20 14.46 36.19 -14.97
N GLN A 21 15.03 35.03 -15.26
CA GLN A 21 14.82 33.80 -14.48
C GLN A 21 15.51 33.92 -13.11
N SER A 22 14.76 33.86 -12.00
CA SER A 22 15.29 33.94 -10.64
C SER A 22 15.32 32.55 -9.97
N ASN A 23 16.09 31.62 -10.54
CA ASN A 23 16.29 30.28 -9.96
C ASN A 23 17.42 30.31 -8.92
N ASN A 24 17.31 29.53 -7.84
CA ASN A 24 18.28 29.47 -6.74
C ASN A 24 18.68 28.02 -6.48
N SER A 25 19.90 27.65 -6.87
CA SER A 25 20.49 26.35 -6.53
C SER A 25 21.62 26.53 -5.51
N ARG A 26 21.69 25.63 -4.52
CA ARG A 26 22.81 25.52 -3.57
C ARG A 26 23.25 24.07 -3.44
N THR A 27 24.42 23.77 -3.94
CA THR A 27 25.09 22.47 -3.79
C THR A 27 26.23 22.58 -2.76
N VAL A 28 26.30 21.66 -1.81
CA VAL A 28 27.40 21.50 -0.86
C VAL A 28 27.82 20.04 -0.89
N GLN A 29 29.09 19.79 -1.21
CA GLN A 29 29.68 18.44 -1.30
C GLN A 29 30.91 18.39 -0.39
N GLU A 30 30.93 17.47 0.56
CA GLU A 30 32.04 17.19 1.47
C GLU A 30 32.34 15.68 1.39
N GLY A 31 33.49 15.29 0.81
CA GLY A 31 33.88 13.88 0.55
C GLY A 31 34.76 13.74 -0.72
N GLU A 32 35.15 12.53 -1.11
CA GLU A 32 35.89 12.27 -2.38
C GLU A 32 34.96 11.64 -3.44
N GLY A 33 34.99 12.09 -4.70
CA GLY A 33 34.26 11.45 -5.82
C GLY A 33 32.77 11.82 -5.99
N ASN A 34 32.19 12.65 -5.13
CA ASN A 34 30.77 13.04 -5.23
C ASN A 34 30.42 13.83 -6.52
N LEU A 35 29.32 13.48 -7.18
CA LEU A 35 28.78 14.17 -8.35
C LEU A 35 27.40 14.78 -8.04
N ALA A 36 27.20 16.05 -8.39
CA ALA A 36 25.92 16.72 -8.27
C ALA A 36 25.62 17.54 -9.53
N LEU A 37 24.52 17.22 -10.22
CA LEU A 37 24.05 17.93 -11.40
C LEU A 37 22.68 18.54 -11.13
N VAL A 38 22.57 19.87 -11.24
CA VAL A 38 21.31 20.60 -11.07
C VAL A 38 20.99 21.39 -12.33
N ALA A 39 19.92 21.01 -13.03
CA ALA A 39 19.34 21.74 -14.15
C ALA A 39 18.00 22.37 -13.74
N GLN A 40 17.83 23.67 -13.99
CA GLN A 40 16.59 24.39 -13.66
C GLN A 40 16.16 25.27 -14.84
N PHE A 41 15.01 24.98 -15.41
CA PHE A 41 14.40 25.73 -16.51
C PHE A 41 13.10 26.41 -16.04
N GLY A 42 12.95 27.73 -16.22
CA GLY A 42 11.77 28.50 -15.76
C GLY A 42 12.10 29.57 -14.71
N GLU A 43 11.14 29.98 -13.87
CA GLU A 43 11.33 31.08 -12.89
C GLU A 43 11.06 30.64 -11.44
N LEU A 44 11.90 31.10 -10.49
CA LEU A 44 11.78 30.88 -9.03
C LEU A 44 11.93 29.43 -8.55
N ASN A 45 12.56 28.55 -9.33
CA ASN A 45 12.87 27.19 -8.88
C ASN A 45 13.98 27.21 -7.82
N ARG A 46 13.86 26.37 -6.79
CA ARG A 46 14.82 26.25 -5.70
C ARG A 46 15.31 24.81 -5.59
N SER A 47 16.61 24.61 -5.64
CA SER A 47 17.21 23.30 -5.39
C SER A 47 18.29 23.42 -4.34
N ARG A 48 18.39 22.44 -3.45
CA ARG A 48 19.42 22.38 -2.44
C ARG A 48 19.92 20.93 -2.33
N VAL A 49 21.21 20.73 -2.57
CA VAL A 49 21.85 19.41 -2.50
C VAL A 49 22.92 19.46 -1.40
N PHE A 50 22.83 18.56 -0.42
CA PHE A 50 23.86 18.31 0.60
C PHE A 50 24.35 16.87 0.47
N GLN A 51 25.63 16.73 0.17
CA GLN A 51 26.34 15.46 0.27
C GLN A 51 27.39 15.67 1.37
N ASN A 52 27.08 15.24 2.60
CA ASN A 52 27.92 15.53 3.76
C ASN A 52 28.55 14.26 4.32
N ASP A 53 29.85 14.35 4.55
CA ASP A 53 30.60 13.40 5.36
C ASP A 53 30.48 13.77 6.85
N GLN A 54 29.50 13.18 7.56
CA GLN A 54 29.40 13.39 9.02
C GLN A 54 30.42 12.56 9.82
N ASN A 55 31.30 11.77 9.20
CA ASN A 55 32.26 10.96 9.93
C ASN A 55 33.69 11.51 9.79
N ARG A 56 34.04 12.47 10.66
CA ARG A 56 35.39 13.03 10.83
C ARG A 56 36.48 12.03 11.29
N ALA A 57 36.23 10.73 11.18
CA ALA A 57 37.20 9.68 11.37
C ALA A 57 36.83 8.52 10.44
N THR A 58 37.68 8.28 9.43
CA THR A 58 37.71 7.14 8.49
C THR A 58 36.56 7.04 7.48
N THR A 59 36.86 7.40 6.22
CA THR A 59 36.28 6.89 4.96
C THR A 59 34.76 6.64 4.96
N GLY A 60 33.98 7.71 4.86
CA GLY A 60 32.60 7.70 4.38
C GLY A 60 32.37 8.97 3.53
N GLY A 61 31.39 8.98 2.63
CA GLY A 61 31.17 10.09 1.68
C GLY A 61 31.77 9.92 0.28
N VAL A 62 32.06 8.70 -0.18
CA VAL A 62 32.65 8.41 -1.51
C VAL A 62 31.59 8.12 -2.56
N ASP A 63 31.69 8.75 -3.73
CA ASP A 63 30.86 8.49 -4.95
C ASP A 63 29.33 8.65 -4.78
N ASN A 64 28.83 9.60 -3.99
CA ASN A 64 27.40 9.91 -4.01
C ASN A 64 27.03 10.71 -5.28
N GLU A 65 25.94 10.31 -5.94
CA GLU A 65 25.41 10.97 -7.14
C GLU A 65 24.05 11.60 -6.87
N ALA A 66 23.91 12.90 -7.18
CA ALA A 66 22.64 13.61 -7.05
C ALA A 66 22.29 14.35 -8.35
N TYR A 67 21.14 14.02 -8.93
CA TYR A 67 20.61 14.66 -10.13
C TYR A 67 19.31 15.40 -9.79
N VAL A 68 19.19 16.64 -10.24
CA VAL A 68 17.97 17.43 -10.10
C VAL A 68 17.69 18.10 -11.43
N ASN A 69 16.51 17.85 -12.00
CA ASN A 69 15.99 18.57 -13.15
C ASN A 69 14.62 19.16 -12.85
N GLN A 70 14.53 20.50 -12.77
CA GLN A 70 13.30 21.21 -12.47
C GLN A 70 12.88 22.10 -13.63
N THR A 71 11.76 21.78 -14.27
CA THR A 71 11.18 22.61 -15.34
C THR A 71 9.88 23.25 -14.87
N GLY A 72 9.78 24.58 -14.91
CA GLY A 72 8.55 25.32 -14.61
C GLY A 72 8.71 26.41 -13.54
N PHE A 73 7.74 26.57 -12.64
CA PHE A 73 7.64 27.75 -11.75
C PHE A 73 7.54 27.37 -10.27
N ARG A 74 8.52 27.82 -9.45
CA ARG A 74 8.57 27.61 -7.98
C ARG A 74 8.66 26.15 -7.52
N ASN A 75 9.26 25.26 -8.31
CA ASN A 75 9.52 23.89 -7.84
C ASN A 75 10.64 23.93 -6.78
N LYS A 76 10.52 23.11 -5.74
CA LYS A 76 11.49 22.99 -4.65
C LYS A 76 12.01 21.55 -4.59
N SER A 77 13.34 21.42 -4.51
CA SER A 77 13.98 20.13 -4.23
C SER A 77 15.01 20.26 -3.13
N LEU A 78 15.08 19.25 -2.27
CA LEU A 78 16.09 19.09 -1.23
C LEU A 78 16.62 17.66 -1.26
N ILE A 79 17.90 17.48 -1.55
CA ILE A 79 18.58 16.20 -1.44
C ILE A 79 19.58 16.30 -0.28
N LYS A 80 19.51 15.36 0.66
CA LYS A 80 20.53 15.10 1.67
C LYS A 80 20.99 13.66 1.50
N SER A 81 22.27 13.46 1.25
CA SER A 81 22.89 12.13 1.13
C SER A 81 24.12 12.06 2.06
N ALA A 82 24.20 11.05 2.94
CA ALA A 82 25.40 10.76 3.73
C ALA A 82 25.78 9.28 3.66
N GLY A 83 27.08 8.96 3.65
CA GLY A 83 27.59 7.60 3.40
C GLY A 83 28.19 7.45 2.00
N ASP A 84 28.31 6.22 1.47
CA ASP A 84 29.00 5.94 0.19
C ASP A 84 28.02 5.47 -0.91
N ARG A 85 28.26 5.83 -2.18
CA ARG A 85 27.53 5.33 -3.38
C ARG A 85 26.01 5.50 -3.37
N ASN A 86 25.46 6.53 -2.71
CA ASN A 86 24.02 6.79 -2.78
C ASN A 86 23.66 7.56 -4.06
N LEU A 87 22.58 7.14 -4.74
CA LEU A 87 22.01 7.79 -5.91
C LEU A 87 20.67 8.46 -5.55
N ALA A 88 20.56 9.75 -5.83
CA ALA A 88 19.31 10.50 -5.72
C ALA A 88 19.01 11.20 -7.06
N ASP A 89 17.82 10.98 -7.63
CA ASP A 89 17.34 11.69 -8.82
C ASP A 89 15.98 12.35 -8.54
N VAL A 90 15.84 13.61 -8.97
CA VAL A 90 14.60 14.39 -8.83
C VAL A 90 14.30 15.06 -10.16
N LEU A 91 13.26 14.59 -10.84
CA LEU A 91 12.63 15.24 -11.99
C LEU A 91 11.32 15.91 -11.54
N GLN A 92 11.18 17.20 -11.80
CA GLN A 92 9.95 17.95 -11.47
C GLN A 92 9.54 18.85 -12.61
N ASN A 93 8.44 18.55 -13.30
CA ASN A 93 7.87 19.43 -14.31
C ASN A 93 6.55 20.05 -13.83
N GLY A 94 6.45 21.38 -13.89
CA GLY A 94 5.21 22.10 -13.60
C GLY A 94 5.35 23.23 -12.58
N ARG A 95 4.42 23.35 -11.63
CA ARG A 95 4.39 24.52 -10.71
C ARG A 95 4.24 24.12 -9.24
N ARG A 96 5.19 24.56 -8.41
CA ARG A 96 5.19 24.39 -6.94
C ARG A 96 5.29 22.94 -6.46
N ASN A 97 5.89 22.04 -7.24
CA ASN A 97 6.17 20.68 -6.76
C ASN A 97 7.29 20.75 -5.70
N ASP A 98 7.18 19.98 -4.61
CA ASP A 98 8.19 19.89 -3.54
C ASP A 98 8.66 18.43 -3.43
N ALA A 99 9.96 18.21 -3.52
CA ALA A 99 10.57 16.89 -3.38
C ALA A 99 11.70 16.96 -2.35
N GLU A 100 11.66 16.11 -1.34
CA GLU A 100 12.73 15.96 -0.37
C GLU A 100 13.19 14.50 -0.32
N ILE A 101 14.49 14.29 -0.59
CA ILE A 101 15.17 13.01 -0.43
C ILE A 101 16.16 13.18 0.73
N ASP A 102 16.00 12.39 1.79
CA ASP A 102 16.89 12.32 2.96
C ASP A 102 17.45 10.90 3.09
N GLN A 103 18.53 10.64 2.36
CA GLN A 103 19.23 9.37 2.34
C GLN A 103 20.47 9.41 3.24
N GLY A 104 20.61 8.39 4.07
CA GLY A 104 21.85 8.11 4.74
C GLY A 104 22.09 8.97 5.99
N VAL A 105 22.20 8.26 7.11
CA VAL A 105 22.77 8.77 8.36
C VAL A 105 23.79 7.72 8.81
N GLY A 106 25.08 8.09 8.92
CA GLY A 106 26.13 7.17 9.37
C GLY A 106 26.83 6.44 8.23
N TRP A 107 26.74 5.11 8.21
CA TRP A 107 27.47 4.19 7.31
C TRP A 107 26.62 3.69 6.12
N ALA A 108 25.61 4.45 5.71
CA ALA A 108 24.66 4.03 4.67
C ALA A 108 25.34 3.91 3.29
N GLU A 109 25.32 2.72 2.69
CA GLU A 109 25.89 2.43 1.37
C GLU A 109 24.83 1.98 0.36
N ASP A 110 24.98 2.36 -0.92
CA ASP A 110 24.22 1.85 -2.07
C ASP A 110 22.68 2.07 -2.04
N ASN A 111 22.20 3.19 -1.48
CA ASN A 111 20.77 3.52 -1.57
C ASN A 111 20.42 4.27 -2.87
N THR A 112 19.24 3.98 -3.44
CA THR A 112 18.69 4.65 -4.62
C THR A 112 17.34 5.28 -4.29
N ALA A 113 17.16 6.56 -4.64
CA ALA A 113 15.90 7.30 -4.49
C ALA A 113 15.62 8.08 -5.77
N THR A 114 14.44 7.89 -6.35
CA THR A 114 13.99 8.61 -7.55
C THR A 114 12.63 9.25 -7.30
N VAL A 115 12.49 10.52 -7.68
CA VAL A 115 11.23 11.27 -7.64
C VAL A 115 10.96 11.83 -9.04
N ASP A 116 9.82 11.50 -9.64
CA ASP A 116 9.28 12.13 -10.83
C ASP A 116 7.91 12.77 -10.52
N GLN A 117 7.81 14.09 -10.66
CA GLN A 117 6.59 14.84 -10.36
C GLN A 117 6.20 15.74 -11.52
N ASP A 118 5.09 15.39 -12.17
CA ASP A 118 4.49 16.15 -13.26
C ASP A 118 3.17 16.79 -12.79
N GLY A 119 3.07 18.12 -12.90
CA GLY A 119 1.84 18.86 -12.62
C GLY A 119 1.98 20.00 -11.61
N ARG A 120 1.12 20.10 -10.59
CA ARG A 120 1.17 21.23 -9.63
C ARG A 120 1.04 20.79 -8.20
N ARG A 121 1.90 21.33 -7.32
CA ARG A 121 1.84 21.13 -5.86
C ARG A 121 1.99 19.69 -5.38
N ASN A 122 2.49 18.79 -6.22
CA ASN A 122 2.81 17.45 -5.79
C ASN A 122 3.96 17.51 -4.75
N THR A 123 3.80 16.79 -3.64
CA THR A 123 4.74 16.71 -2.53
C THR A 123 5.27 15.29 -2.42
N SER A 124 6.59 15.14 -2.31
CA SER A 124 7.23 13.86 -2.09
C SER A 124 8.29 13.98 -1.01
N TYR A 125 8.27 13.06 -0.04
CA TYR A 125 9.29 12.92 1.00
C TYR A 125 9.77 11.47 1.04
N GLN A 126 11.04 11.24 0.69
CA GLN A 126 11.68 9.94 0.77
C GLN A 126 12.80 9.97 1.82
N LYS A 127 12.81 8.98 2.71
CA LYS A 127 13.82 8.83 3.74
C LYS A 127 14.36 7.42 3.74
N GLN A 128 15.67 7.26 3.63
CA GLN A 128 16.33 5.95 3.64
C GLN A 128 17.45 5.93 4.66
N ARG A 129 17.46 4.92 5.53
CA ARG A 129 18.52 4.71 6.53
C ARG A 129 19.20 3.36 6.31
N TYR A 130 20.53 3.35 6.49
CA TYR A 130 21.42 2.19 6.29
C TYR A 130 21.51 1.75 4.83
N ASP A 131 21.77 0.47 4.51
CA ASP A 131 22.27 0.05 3.19
C ASP A 131 21.18 -0.49 2.25
N ASN A 132 21.42 -0.40 0.93
CA ASN A 132 20.69 -1.06 -0.17
C ASN A 132 19.20 -0.71 -0.37
N ASN A 133 18.67 0.38 0.19
CA ASN A 133 17.26 0.72 -0.01
C ASN A 133 16.99 1.31 -1.40
N SER A 134 15.85 0.94 -1.99
CA SER A 134 15.32 1.51 -3.23
C SER A 134 13.98 2.18 -2.96
N ALA A 135 13.83 3.43 -3.39
CA ALA A 135 12.60 4.20 -3.25
C ALA A 135 12.30 4.93 -4.57
N ASN A 136 11.10 4.74 -5.11
CA ASN A 136 10.64 5.44 -6.31
C ASN A 136 9.28 6.07 -6.06
N VAL A 137 9.12 7.33 -6.46
CA VAL A 137 7.84 8.05 -6.43
C VAL A 137 7.59 8.66 -7.80
N ILE A 138 6.44 8.35 -8.38
CA ILE A 138 5.91 8.96 -9.61
C ILE A 138 4.57 9.61 -9.27
N GLN A 139 4.44 10.91 -9.50
CA GLN A 139 3.19 11.66 -9.27
C GLN A 139 2.81 12.48 -10.51
N ASP A 140 1.76 12.08 -11.22
CA ASP A 140 1.18 12.82 -12.34
C ASP A 140 -0.18 13.42 -11.95
N GLY A 141 -0.25 14.75 -11.89
CA GLY A 141 -1.47 15.49 -11.56
C GLY A 141 -1.24 16.63 -10.57
N ASN A 142 -2.23 16.94 -9.71
CA ASN A 142 -2.12 18.06 -8.78
C ASN A 142 -2.30 17.66 -7.32
N ASP A 143 -1.57 18.31 -6.43
CA ASP A 143 -1.72 18.21 -4.98
C ASP A 143 -1.56 16.78 -4.41
N ASN A 144 -0.95 15.84 -5.16
CA ASN A 144 -0.62 14.50 -4.66
C ASN A 144 0.48 14.54 -3.59
N ASP A 145 0.39 13.72 -2.54
CA ASP A 145 1.38 13.60 -1.45
C ASP A 145 1.89 12.16 -1.33
N ALA A 146 3.20 11.96 -1.38
CA ALA A 146 3.84 10.66 -1.27
C ALA A 146 4.95 10.69 -0.22
N VAL A 147 4.87 9.80 0.77
CA VAL A 147 5.85 9.68 1.84
C VAL A 147 6.37 8.25 1.90
N GLN A 148 7.68 8.09 1.79
CA GLN A 148 8.37 6.80 1.95
C GLN A 148 9.43 6.92 3.06
N ASP A 149 9.35 6.12 4.13
CA ASP A 149 10.39 6.03 5.18
C ASP A 149 10.86 4.57 5.34
N GLN A 150 12.09 4.32 4.89
CA GLN A 150 12.75 3.02 4.92
C GLN A 150 13.89 3.00 5.95
N SER A 151 13.88 2.01 6.83
CA SER A 151 14.90 1.83 7.86
C SER A 151 15.19 0.33 8.09
N THR A 152 16.21 -0.20 7.42
CA THR A 152 16.58 -1.64 7.48
C THR A 152 17.08 -2.11 8.85
N GLY A 153 17.31 -1.20 9.80
CA GLY A 153 17.59 -1.49 11.20
C GLY A 153 19.01 -2.01 11.51
N SER A 154 19.82 -2.36 10.50
CA SER A 154 21.23 -2.73 10.67
C SER A 154 22.06 -2.52 9.40
N ASN A 155 23.36 -2.27 9.58
CA ASN A 155 24.35 -2.19 8.48
C ASN A 155 24.50 -3.57 7.81
N GLN A 156 24.60 -3.61 6.47
CA GLN A 156 24.73 -4.81 5.63
C GLN A 156 23.50 -5.74 5.57
N ALA A 157 22.33 -5.23 5.96
CA ALA A 157 21.09 -5.97 5.78
C ALA A 157 20.61 -5.90 4.33
N VAL A 158 19.72 -6.81 3.94
CA VAL A 158 18.98 -6.69 2.67
C VAL A 158 18.17 -5.40 2.71
N GLY A 159 18.22 -4.63 1.62
CA GLY A 159 17.50 -3.37 1.49
C GLY A 159 15.99 -3.55 1.46
N ASN A 160 15.25 -2.47 1.65
CA ASN A 160 13.82 -2.42 1.38
C ASN A 160 13.57 -1.78 0.01
N GLU A 161 12.46 -2.16 -0.63
CA GLU A 161 11.98 -1.60 -1.90
C GLU A 161 10.62 -0.93 -1.66
N ALA A 162 10.47 0.32 -2.09
CA ALA A 162 9.23 1.07 -1.98
C ALA A 162 8.95 1.80 -3.29
N ASP A 163 7.82 1.47 -3.92
CA ASP A 163 7.35 2.12 -5.13
C ASP A 163 5.98 2.76 -4.87
N ALA A 164 5.82 4.02 -5.28
CA ALA A 164 4.55 4.74 -5.20
C ALA A 164 4.26 5.46 -6.52
N GLU A 165 3.19 5.07 -7.19
CA GLU A 165 2.66 5.72 -8.40
C GLU A 165 1.28 6.33 -8.11
N GLN A 166 1.14 7.64 -8.31
CA GLN A 166 -0.11 8.38 -8.09
C GLN A 166 -0.48 9.17 -9.34
N ILE A 167 -1.61 8.83 -9.96
CA ILE A 167 -2.13 9.48 -11.16
C ILE A 167 -3.50 10.08 -10.86
N GLY A 168 -3.60 11.41 -10.94
CA GLY A 168 -4.81 12.17 -10.61
C GLY A 168 -4.53 13.28 -9.59
N ASN A 169 -5.53 13.70 -8.82
CA ASN A 169 -5.39 14.80 -7.87
C ASN A 169 -5.58 14.38 -6.41
N ASP A 170 -4.91 15.08 -5.50
CA ASP A 170 -5.12 14.96 -4.04
C ASP A 170 -4.94 13.52 -3.48
N ASN A 171 -4.24 12.63 -4.21
CA ASN A 171 -3.96 11.28 -3.72
C ASN A 171 -2.86 11.31 -2.65
N VAL A 172 -2.98 10.49 -1.60
CA VAL A 172 -1.99 10.33 -0.53
C VAL A 172 -1.48 8.90 -0.48
N SER A 173 -0.15 8.75 -0.51
CA SER A 173 0.54 7.48 -0.33
C SER A 173 1.54 7.59 0.82
N TYR A 174 1.48 6.67 1.76
CA TYR A 174 2.39 6.57 2.89
C TYR A 174 2.93 5.15 3.04
N GLN A 175 4.24 4.98 2.85
CA GLN A 175 4.91 3.68 2.97
C GLN A 175 6.01 3.76 4.03
N LEU A 176 5.91 2.90 5.04
CA LEU A 176 6.84 2.81 6.17
C LEU A 176 7.37 1.39 6.27
N GLN A 177 8.69 1.21 6.13
CA GLN A 177 9.33 -0.10 6.12
C GLN A 177 10.46 -0.15 7.15
N ARG A 178 10.26 -0.92 8.22
CA ARG A 178 11.19 -1.10 9.34
C ARG A 178 11.69 -2.53 9.39
N GLY A 179 13.01 -2.69 9.37
CA GLY A 179 13.67 -3.99 9.23
C GLY A 179 13.97 -4.33 7.77
N PRO A 180 14.65 -5.46 7.49
CA PRO A 180 15.23 -5.73 6.17
C PRO A 180 14.35 -6.53 5.21
N GLY A 181 14.51 -6.32 3.90
CA GLY A 181 13.89 -7.13 2.85
C GLY A 181 12.40 -6.89 2.63
N ASN A 182 11.84 -5.80 3.12
CA ASN A 182 10.43 -5.47 2.92
C ASN A 182 10.21 -4.83 1.54
N ASP A 183 9.09 -5.15 0.89
CA ASP A 183 8.64 -4.66 -0.40
C ASP A 183 7.24 -4.04 -0.28
N ALA A 184 7.10 -2.79 -0.70
CA ALA A 184 5.88 -1.98 -0.60
C ALA A 184 5.59 -1.32 -1.95
N ASP A 185 4.43 -1.62 -2.53
CA ASP A 185 3.96 -1.05 -3.80
C ASP A 185 2.59 -0.39 -3.60
N VAL A 186 2.47 0.88 -3.98
CA VAL A 186 1.22 1.63 -4.03
C VAL A 186 1.01 2.17 -5.45
N THR A 187 -0.12 1.82 -6.06
CA THR A 187 -0.59 2.44 -7.30
C THR A 187 -1.99 3.03 -7.08
N GLN A 188 -2.15 4.33 -7.32
CA GLN A 188 -3.41 5.06 -7.17
C GLN A 188 -3.78 5.77 -8.47
N MET A 189 -4.99 5.52 -8.99
CA MET A 189 -5.52 6.13 -10.20
C MET A 189 -6.91 6.75 -9.94
N GLY A 190 -6.97 8.08 -9.90
CA GLY A 190 -8.20 8.83 -9.61
C GLY A 190 -7.92 10.02 -8.69
N ASP A 191 -8.96 10.58 -8.07
CA ASP A 191 -8.83 11.70 -7.15
C ASP A 191 -9.07 11.27 -5.68
N ASP A 192 -8.42 11.93 -4.72
CA ASP A 192 -8.64 11.74 -3.27
C ASP A 192 -8.43 10.29 -2.73
N ASN A 193 -7.59 9.47 -3.37
CA ASN A 193 -7.29 8.13 -2.84
C ASN A 193 -6.20 8.16 -1.75
N ASP A 194 -6.40 7.39 -0.68
CA ASP A 194 -5.49 7.26 0.46
C ASP A 194 -4.94 5.82 0.57
N ALA A 195 -3.62 5.66 0.54
CA ALA A 195 -2.93 4.38 0.75
C ALA A 195 -1.90 4.48 1.88
N TYR A 196 -1.98 3.58 2.86
CA TYR A 196 -1.06 3.49 3.99
C TYR A 196 -0.52 2.07 4.13
N GLN A 197 0.80 1.90 4.04
CA GLN A 197 1.51 0.63 4.22
C GLN A 197 2.54 0.77 5.34
N ASP A 198 2.46 -0.08 6.38
CA ASP A 198 3.41 -0.14 7.49
C ASP A 198 3.90 -1.58 7.71
N GLN A 199 5.17 -1.81 7.40
CA GLN A 199 5.82 -3.12 7.47
C GLN A 199 6.91 -3.09 8.54
N ASP A 200 6.65 -3.68 9.71
CA ASP A 200 7.59 -3.78 10.84
C ASP A 200 8.08 -5.21 11.03
N GLY A 201 9.24 -5.53 10.46
CA GLY A 201 9.81 -6.87 10.45
C GLY A 201 10.68 -7.10 9.23
N SER A 202 10.71 -8.33 8.72
CA SER A 202 11.52 -8.67 7.55
C SER A 202 10.78 -9.48 6.51
N ASP A 203 11.19 -9.33 5.26
CA ASP A 203 10.68 -10.05 4.09
C ASP A 203 9.17 -9.88 3.83
N HIS A 204 8.56 -8.78 4.30
CA HIS A 204 7.15 -8.49 4.04
C HIS A 204 6.91 -8.05 2.59
N TRP A 205 5.74 -8.38 2.03
CA TRP A 205 5.25 -7.84 0.77
C TRP A 205 3.87 -7.22 0.97
N ALA A 206 3.73 -5.92 0.66
CA ALA A 206 2.47 -5.18 0.66
C ALA A 206 2.23 -4.55 -0.73
N VAL A 207 1.08 -4.80 -1.32
CA VAL A 207 0.64 -4.17 -2.58
C VAL A 207 -0.74 -3.55 -2.38
N SER A 208 -0.89 -2.30 -2.78
CA SER A 208 -2.16 -1.57 -2.74
C SER A 208 -2.43 -0.91 -4.08
N GLU A 209 -3.44 -1.40 -4.79
CA GLU A 209 -3.90 -0.84 -6.06
C GLU A 209 -5.31 -0.25 -5.89
N GLN A 210 -5.48 1.04 -6.21
CA GLN A 210 -6.74 1.77 -6.07
C GLN A 210 -7.08 2.47 -7.39
N THR A 211 -8.28 2.23 -7.92
CA THR A 211 -8.80 2.89 -9.14
C THR A 211 -10.19 3.45 -8.87
N GLY A 212 -10.38 4.76 -9.07
CA GLY A 212 -11.60 5.49 -8.72
C GLY A 212 -11.30 6.61 -7.74
N ASP A 213 -12.33 7.19 -7.13
CA ASP A 213 -12.18 8.34 -6.23
C ASP A 213 -12.45 7.95 -4.76
N ASP A 214 -11.86 8.69 -3.80
CA ASP A 214 -12.10 8.52 -2.35
C ASP A 214 -11.81 7.10 -1.78
N ASN A 215 -10.98 6.27 -2.44
CA ASN A 215 -10.66 4.93 -1.91
C ASN A 215 -9.60 5.00 -0.81
N THR A 216 -9.79 4.21 0.26
CA THR A 216 -8.84 4.08 1.37
C THR A 216 -8.33 2.64 1.49
N SER A 217 -7.01 2.47 1.49
CA SER A 217 -6.34 1.18 1.70
C SER A 217 -5.31 1.30 2.82
N THR A 218 -5.42 0.46 3.86
CA THR A 218 -4.48 0.41 4.97
C THR A 218 -3.96 -1.01 5.17
N GLN A 219 -2.65 -1.19 5.06
CA GLN A 219 -1.97 -2.47 5.25
C GLN A 219 -0.92 -2.34 6.36
N THR A 220 -1.01 -3.18 7.38
CA THR A 220 -0.04 -3.22 8.49
C THR A 220 0.45 -4.65 8.69
N GLN A 221 1.76 -4.87 8.55
CA GLN A 221 2.38 -6.19 8.65
C GLN A 221 3.47 -6.18 9.72
N THR A 222 3.43 -7.15 10.64
CA THR A 222 4.43 -7.32 11.69
C THR A 222 4.98 -8.74 11.73
N GLY A 223 6.30 -8.88 11.91
CA GLY A 223 6.95 -10.18 12.01
C GLY A 223 7.79 -10.58 10.79
N PHE A 224 7.48 -11.71 10.13
CA PHE A 224 8.33 -12.30 9.09
C PHE A 224 7.52 -12.79 7.88
N ALA A 225 7.85 -12.34 6.67
CA ALA A 225 7.34 -12.91 5.41
C ALA A 225 5.80 -12.96 5.27
N ASN A 226 5.10 -11.94 5.73
CA ASN A 226 3.67 -11.76 5.48
C ASN A 226 3.42 -11.13 4.09
N TRP A 227 2.32 -11.52 3.43
CA TRP A 227 1.83 -10.99 2.16
C TRP A 227 0.48 -10.30 2.36
N ALA A 228 0.39 -9.01 2.02
CA ALA A 228 -0.85 -8.24 1.97
C ALA A 228 -1.07 -7.71 0.56
N PHE A 229 -2.26 -7.94 0.01
CA PHE A 229 -2.66 -7.43 -1.30
C PHE A 229 -4.06 -6.83 -1.19
N THR A 230 -4.22 -5.60 -1.66
CA THR A 230 -5.51 -4.91 -1.77
C THR A 230 -5.67 -4.39 -3.20
N TYR A 231 -6.84 -4.66 -3.78
CA TYR A 231 -7.28 -4.13 -5.06
C TYR A 231 -8.69 -3.55 -4.92
N GLN A 232 -8.82 -2.25 -5.17
CA GLN A 232 -10.08 -1.50 -5.06
C GLN A 232 -10.40 -0.83 -6.39
N THR A 233 -11.58 -1.10 -6.95
CA THR A 233 -12.12 -0.43 -8.13
C THR A 233 -13.51 0.12 -7.83
N GLY A 234 -13.72 1.41 -8.09
CA GLY A 234 -14.95 2.13 -7.74
C GLY A 234 -14.66 3.28 -6.77
N ASP A 235 -15.70 3.88 -6.23
CA ASP A 235 -15.57 5.08 -5.38
C ASP A 235 -15.84 4.76 -3.89
N GLY A 236 -15.08 5.36 -2.99
CA GLY A 236 -15.34 5.27 -1.53
C GLY A 236 -15.05 3.92 -0.88
N ASN A 237 -14.32 3.02 -1.54
CA ASN A 237 -14.00 1.71 -0.96
C ASN A 237 -12.97 1.82 0.17
N THR A 238 -13.18 1.06 1.25
CA THR A 238 -12.27 0.99 2.40
C THR A 238 -11.76 -0.43 2.62
N SER A 239 -10.43 -0.60 2.63
CA SER A 239 -9.75 -1.85 2.95
C SER A 239 -8.79 -1.65 4.12
N THR A 240 -8.83 -2.56 5.10
CA THR A 240 -7.88 -2.61 6.21
C THR A 240 -7.38 -4.03 6.42
N GLN A 241 -6.08 -4.23 6.25
CA GLN A 241 -5.41 -5.52 6.45
C GLN A 241 -4.37 -5.39 7.56
N THR A 242 -4.48 -6.20 8.62
CA THR A 242 -3.51 -6.26 9.71
C THR A 242 -3.01 -7.69 9.88
N GLN A 243 -1.71 -7.91 9.70
CA GLN A 243 -1.06 -9.22 9.81
C GLN A 243 0.03 -9.20 10.86
N GLY A 244 0.02 -10.18 11.76
CA GLY A 244 1.07 -10.39 12.75
C GLY A 244 1.52 -11.84 12.78
N GLY A 245 2.84 -12.05 12.87
CA GLY A 245 3.43 -13.39 12.95
C GLY A 245 4.27 -13.71 11.73
N PHE A 246 4.12 -14.92 11.17
CA PHE A 246 4.96 -15.34 10.04
C PHE A 246 4.19 -16.03 8.92
N ILE A 247 4.48 -15.69 7.66
CA ILE A 247 3.88 -16.34 6.47
C ILE A 247 2.35 -16.31 6.52
N ASN A 248 1.77 -15.14 6.74
CA ASN A 248 0.33 -14.95 6.60
C ASN A 248 0.03 -14.26 5.27
N ASP A 249 -1.06 -14.69 4.61
CA ASP A 249 -1.52 -14.13 3.34
C ASP A 249 -2.91 -13.48 3.53
N ALA A 250 -3.05 -12.24 3.08
CA ALA A 250 -4.28 -11.45 3.14
C ALA A 250 -4.56 -10.82 1.78
N TYR A 251 -5.73 -11.09 1.22
CA TYR A 251 -6.19 -10.59 -0.08
C TYR A 251 -7.54 -9.88 0.08
N VAL A 252 -7.64 -8.64 -0.40
CA VAL A 252 -8.90 -7.89 -0.52
C VAL A 252 -9.10 -7.50 -1.98
N TYR A 253 -10.26 -7.84 -2.52
CA TYR A 253 -10.77 -7.41 -3.82
C TYR A 253 -12.12 -6.72 -3.61
N GLN A 254 -12.24 -5.47 -4.03
CA GLN A 254 -13.46 -4.67 -3.98
C GLN A 254 -13.73 -4.09 -5.38
N ASP A 255 -14.85 -4.46 -5.99
CA ASP A 255 -15.33 -3.95 -7.27
C ASP A 255 -16.75 -3.41 -7.07
N GLY A 256 -16.90 -2.09 -7.13
CA GLY A 256 -18.14 -1.36 -6.79
C GLY A 256 -17.86 -0.21 -5.83
N ASP A 257 -18.92 0.45 -5.36
CA ASP A 257 -18.80 1.65 -4.53
C ASP A 257 -19.07 1.36 -3.05
N ASP A 258 -18.47 2.15 -2.14
CA ASP A 258 -18.70 2.12 -0.69
C ASP A 258 -18.46 0.74 -0.01
N ASN A 259 -17.66 -0.16 -0.61
CA ASN A 259 -17.36 -1.46 0.02
C ASN A 259 -16.37 -1.32 1.17
N THR A 260 -16.56 -2.10 2.24
CA THR A 260 -15.67 -2.15 3.40
C THR A 260 -15.17 -3.57 3.64
N ALA A 261 -13.85 -3.75 3.70
CA ALA A 261 -13.20 -5.01 4.03
C ALA A 261 -12.18 -4.82 5.17
N THR A 262 -12.33 -5.60 6.24
CA THR A 262 -11.37 -5.63 7.36
C THR A 262 -10.85 -7.05 7.55
N GLN A 263 -9.53 -7.24 7.46
CA GLN A 263 -8.86 -8.52 7.70
C GLN A 263 -7.83 -8.36 8.83
N THR A 264 -7.92 -9.21 9.85
CA THR A 264 -6.97 -9.25 10.97
C THR A 264 -6.48 -10.67 11.19
N GLN A 265 -5.18 -10.90 11.04
CA GLN A 265 -4.51 -12.19 11.27
C GLN A 265 -3.51 -12.04 12.41
N GLY A 266 -3.85 -12.53 13.61
CA GLY A 266 -3.04 -12.41 14.82
C GLY A 266 -2.40 -13.72 15.29
N GLY A 267 -1.22 -13.61 15.92
CA GLY A 267 -0.76 -14.58 16.91
C GLY A 267 -0.17 -15.91 16.41
N GLY A 268 -0.09 -16.17 15.11
CA GLY A 268 0.48 -17.39 14.54
C GLY A 268 1.02 -17.23 13.11
N GLY A 269 1.15 -18.32 12.38
CA GLY A 269 1.64 -18.30 10.99
C GLY A 269 0.86 -19.23 10.07
N PHE A 270 1.05 -19.07 8.76
CA PHE A 270 0.32 -19.79 7.70
C PHE A 270 -1.19 -19.53 7.69
N ASN A 271 -1.66 -18.36 8.11
CA ASN A 271 -3.06 -17.99 7.95
C ASN A 271 -3.33 -17.44 6.54
N TYR A 272 -4.52 -17.72 6.01
CA TYR A 272 -5.00 -17.22 4.73
C TYR A 272 -6.35 -16.54 4.91
N ALA A 273 -6.45 -15.26 4.53
CA ALA A 273 -7.68 -14.48 4.52
C ALA A 273 -7.92 -13.90 3.12
N GLU A 274 -9.12 -14.09 2.59
CA GLU A 274 -9.54 -13.53 1.30
C GLU A 274 -10.95 -12.95 1.42
N SER A 275 -11.11 -11.72 0.94
CA SER A 275 -12.38 -11.01 0.85
C SER A 275 -12.57 -10.51 -0.58
N ASP A 276 -13.65 -10.93 -1.22
CA ASP A 276 -14.05 -10.57 -2.58
C ASP A 276 -15.46 -9.96 -2.52
N GLN A 277 -15.59 -8.69 -2.87
CA GLN A 277 -16.83 -7.92 -2.81
C GLN A 277 -17.12 -7.31 -4.18
N ASP A 278 -18.20 -7.78 -4.83
CA ASP A 278 -18.70 -7.31 -6.12
C ASP A 278 -20.11 -6.72 -5.90
N GLY A 279 -20.26 -5.41 -6.09
CA GLY A 279 -21.48 -4.64 -5.81
C GLY A 279 -21.25 -3.50 -4.81
N ASP A 280 -22.32 -2.82 -4.39
CA ASP A 280 -22.19 -1.58 -3.61
C ASP A 280 -22.48 -1.80 -2.11
N GLY A 281 -21.74 -1.11 -1.23
CA GLY A 281 -22.01 -1.06 0.20
C GLY A 281 -21.82 -2.39 0.96
N ASN A 282 -21.05 -3.33 0.40
CA ASN A 282 -20.79 -4.61 1.07
C ASN A 282 -19.79 -4.44 2.22
N THR A 283 -19.99 -5.19 3.30
CA THR A 283 -19.08 -5.22 4.46
C THR A 283 -18.60 -6.65 4.74
N SER A 284 -17.28 -6.81 4.83
CA SER A 284 -16.60 -8.07 5.13
C SER A 284 -15.64 -7.89 6.30
N ASP A 285 -15.83 -8.64 7.38
CA ASP A 285 -14.97 -8.64 8.57
C ASP A 285 -14.39 -10.03 8.78
N GLN A 286 -13.06 -10.18 8.72
CA GLN A 286 -12.37 -11.46 8.92
C GLN A 286 -11.31 -11.34 10.02
N ILE A 287 -11.42 -12.17 11.05
CA ILE A 287 -10.48 -12.23 12.17
C ILE A 287 -9.99 -13.66 12.34
N GLN A 288 -8.67 -13.86 12.30
CA GLN A 288 -8.00 -15.14 12.51
C GLN A 288 -6.96 -15.00 13.61
N ASP A 289 -7.20 -15.57 14.78
CA ASP A 289 -6.25 -15.64 15.89
C ASP A 289 -5.73 -17.07 16.02
N GLY A 290 -4.42 -17.26 15.83
CA GLY A 290 -3.75 -18.57 15.82
C GLY A 290 -3.08 -18.89 14.48
N GLY A 291 -2.97 -20.17 14.10
CA GLY A 291 -2.12 -20.58 12.96
C GLY A 291 -2.74 -21.61 12.04
N GLY A 292 -2.49 -21.49 10.74
CA GLY A 292 -3.01 -22.40 9.71
C GLY A 292 -4.51 -22.23 9.44
N ASN A 293 -5.11 -21.09 9.79
CA ASN A 293 -6.53 -20.83 9.57
C ASN A 293 -6.78 -20.31 8.14
N THR A 294 -7.97 -20.58 7.61
CA THR A 294 -8.39 -20.15 6.28
C THR A 294 -9.79 -19.54 6.35
N ALA A 295 -9.92 -18.27 5.96
CA ALA A 295 -11.15 -17.47 5.98
C ALA A 295 -11.39 -16.90 4.58
N LEU A 296 -12.54 -17.23 3.97
CA LEU A 296 -12.91 -16.75 2.64
C LEU A 296 -14.31 -16.11 2.70
N VAL A 297 -14.43 -14.87 2.24
CA VAL A 297 -15.68 -14.16 2.06
C VAL A 297 -15.83 -13.79 0.59
N THR A 298 -17.01 -14.08 0.02
CA THR A 298 -17.41 -13.61 -1.31
C THR A 298 -18.82 -13.01 -1.22
N GLN A 299 -18.97 -11.75 -1.59
CA GLN A 299 -20.25 -11.03 -1.62
C GLN A 299 -20.52 -10.55 -3.05
N ASP A 300 -21.68 -10.89 -3.60
CA ASP A 300 -22.11 -10.57 -4.97
C ASP A 300 -23.54 -9.99 -4.89
N GLY A 301 -23.65 -8.67 -5.00
CA GLY A 301 -24.86 -7.88 -4.74
C GLY A 301 -24.61 -6.75 -3.74
N ASP A 302 -25.66 -6.06 -3.30
CA ASP A 302 -25.52 -4.82 -2.53
C ASP A 302 -25.84 -4.99 -1.04
N ASP A 303 -25.27 -4.14 -0.18
CA ASP A 303 -25.57 -4.05 1.25
C ASP A 303 -25.40 -5.38 2.03
N ASN A 304 -24.52 -6.29 1.58
CA ASN A 304 -24.30 -7.55 2.28
C ASN A 304 -23.31 -7.40 3.44
N TYR A 305 -23.53 -8.14 4.53
CA TYR A 305 -22.62 -8.21 5.68
C TYR A 305 -22.13 -9.65 5.90
N ALA A 306 -20.81 -9.85 5.94
CA ALA A 306 -20.17 -11.12 6.24
C ALA A 306 -19.09 -10.96 7.32
N GLY A 307 -19.33 -11.51 8.52
CA GLY A 307 -18.36 -11.57 9.61
C GLY A 307 -17.83 -12.98 9.84
N GLN A 308 -16.51 -13.16 9.95
CA GLN A 308 -15.84 -14.42 10.23
C GLN A 308 -14.80 -14.26 11.34
N GLY A 309 -14.91 -15.06 12.40
CA GLY A 309 -13.91 -15.18 13.47
C GLY A 309 -13.40 -16.61 13.59
N GLN A 310 -12.08 -16.80 13.62
CA GLN A 310 -11.43 -18.09 13.82
C GLN A 310 -10.39 -17.96 14.93
N ASP A 311 -10.60 -18.61 16.07
CA ASP A 311 -9.68 -18.69 17.20
C ASP A 311 -9.16 -20.13 17.33
N GLY A 312 -7.86 -20.33 17.14
CA GLY A 312 -7.19 -21.63 17.21
C GLY A 312 -6.45 -21.99 15.93
N GLY A 313 -6.45 -23.25 15.50
CA GLY A 313 -5.57 -23.69 14.40
C GLY A 313 -6.18 -24.67 13.40
N GLY A 314 -5.89 -24.46 12.13
CA GLY A 314 -6.41 -25.31 11.05
C GLY A 314 -7.91 -25.15 10.77
N ASN A 315 -8.54 -24.06 11.22
CA ASN A 315 -9.96 -23.81 10.98
C ASN A 315 -10.19 -23.32 9.54
N TYR A 316 -11.31 -23.72 8.94
CA TYR A 316 -11.72 -23.34 7.59
C TYR A 316 -13.13 -22.72 7.62
N ALA A 317 -13.27 -21.47 7.19
CA ALA A 317 -14.53 -20.74 7.13
C ALA A 317 -14.72 -20.17 5.72
N THR A 318 -15.90 -20.37 5.17
CA THR A 318 -16.31 -19.81 3.88
C THR A 318 -17.69 -19.18 4.02
N THR A 319 -17.86 -17.99 3.47
CA THR A 319 -19.15 -17.30 3.39
C THR A 319 -19.33 -16.77 1.99
N THR A 320 -20.42 -17.19 1.34
CA THR A 320 -20.81 -16.71 0.01
C THR A 320 -22.22 -16.15 0.08
N GLN A 321 -22.37 -14.86 -0.19
CA GLN A 321 -23.66 -14.16 -0.24
C GLN A 321 -23.93 -13.72 -1.67
N ARG A 322 -25.13 -14.01 -2.18
CA ARG A 322 -25.61 -13.53 -3.49
C ARG A 322 -27.00 -12.94 -3.38
N GLY A 323 -27.16 -11.68 -3.78
CA GLY A 323 -28.37 -10.88 -3.58
C GLY A 323 -28.12 -9.76 -2.59
N ASN A 324 -29.17 -9.06 -2.16
CA ASN A 324 -29.01 -7.80 -1.41
C ASN A 324 -29.38 -7.94 0.07
N GLY A 325 -28.68 -7.21 0.95
CA GLY A 325 -29.01 -7.14 2.37
C GLY A 325 -28.83 -8.44 3.16
N ASN A 326 -28.02 -9.39 2.66
CA ASN A 326 -27.77 -10.64 3.37
C ASN A 326 -26.80 -10.42 4.53
N ILE A 327 -27.03 -11.09 5.66
CA ILE A 327 -26.20 -11.04 6.85
C ILE A 327 -25.72 -12.46 7.19
N ALA A 328 -24.41 -12.64 7.29
CA ALA A 328 -23.78 -13.86 7.71
C ALA A 328 -22.73 -13.57 8.78
N ALA A 329 -22.76 -14.31 9.88
CA ALA A 329 -21.73 -14.26 10.90
C ALA A 329 -21.31 -15.68 11.31
N GLY A 330 -20.01 -15.94 11.36
CA GLY A 330 -19.44 -17.22 11.76
C GLY A 330 -18.33 -17.04 12.81
N LEU A 331 -18.38 -17.82 13.89
CA LEU A 331 -17.31 -17.90 14.88
C LEU A 331 -16.89 -19.36 15.09
N GLN A 332 -15.61 -19.65 14.89
CA GLN A 332 -15.00 -20.96 15.11
C GLN A 332 -13.94 -20.84 16.20
N ILE A 333 -14.04 -21.65 17.25
CA ILE A 333 -13.08 -21.73 18.36
C ILE A 333 -12.57 -23.17 18.47
N GLY A 334 -11.26 -23.37 18.41
CA GLY A 334 -10.61 -24.68 18.51
C GLY A 334 -9.83 -25.05 17.26
N THR A 335 -9.81 -26.34 16.89
CA THR A 335 -8.96 -26.82 15.79
C THR A 335 -9.71 -27.65 14.76
N ILE A 336 -9.36 -27.48 13.49
CA ILE A 336 -9.89 -28.26 12.35
C ILE A 336 -11.42 -28.10 12.19
N ASN A 337 -12.01 -26.98 12.62
CA ASN A 337 -13.45 -26.75 12.39
C ASN A 337 -13.69 -26.24 10.95
N THR A 338 -14.76 -26.72 10.31
CA THR A 338 -15.18 -26.31 8.97
C THR A 338 -16.57 -25.67 9.00
N SER A 339 -16.71 -24.47 8.45
CA SER A 339 -17.96 -23.71 8.35
C SER A 339 -18.18 -23.23 6.91
N ASP A 340 -19.31 -23.59 6.30
CA ASP A 340 -19.73 -23.18 4.95
C ASP A 340 -21.09 -22.48 5.03
N VAL A 341 -21.13 -21.17 4.77
CA VAL A 341 -22.35 -20.37 4.61
C VAL A 341 -22.57 -20.04 3.14
N LEU A 342 -23.74 -20.39 2.62
CA LEU A 342 -24.22 -19.99 1.29
C LEU A 342 -25.60 -19.36 1.39
N GLN A 343 -25.71 -18.06 1.11
CA GLN A 343 -26.98 -17.32 1.04
C GLN A 343 -27.25 -16.89 -0.40
N ARG A 344 -28.45 -17.17 -0.90
CA ARG A 344 -28.91 -16.75 -2.24
C ARG A 344 -30.33 -16.18 -2.17
N GLY A 345 -30.49 -14.90 -2.47
CA GLY A 345 -31.73 -14.14 -2.32
C GLY A 345 -31.50 -12.91 -1.45
N ASP A 346 -32.58 -12.23 -1.06
CA ASP A 346 -32.46 -10.96 -0.33
C ASP A 346 -32.78 -11.13 1.18
N ASP A 347 -32.21 -10.27 2.03
CA ASP A 347 -32.50 -10.19 3.46
C ASP A 347 -32.31 -11.51 4.25
N ASN A 348 -31.41 -12.41 3.82
CA ASN A 348 -31.17 -13.65 4.56
C ASN A 348 -30.19 -13.44 5.72
N GLY A 349 -30.54 -13.91 6.92
CA GLY A 349 -29.69 -13.90 8.11
C GLY A 349 -29.16 -15.29 8.47
N SER A 350 -27.86 -15.40 8.73
CA SER A 350 -27.22 -16.64 9.15
C SER A 350 -26.20 -16.43 10.28
N LEU A 351 -26.21 -17.30 11.29
CA LEU A 351 -25.26 -17.29 12.40
C LEU A 351 -24.69 -18.69 12.65
N ILE A 352 -23.37 -18.86 12.56
CA ILE A 352 -22.68 -20.11 12.90
C ILE A 352 -21.78 -19.90 14.12
N PHE A 353 -21.87 -20.81 15.08
CA PHE A 353 -20.94 -20.93 16.19
C PHE A 353 -20.42 -22.37 16.28
N GLN A 354 -19.11 -22.56 16.22
CA GLN A 354 -18.45 -23.86 16.40
C GLN A 354 -17.38 -23.78 17.48
N GLY A 355 -17.42 -24.68 18.45
CA GLY A 355 -16.43 -24.79 19.51
C GLY A 355 -15.95 -26.22 19.69
N GLY A 356 -14.65 -26.49 19.51
CA GLY A 356 -14.04 -27.80 19.74
C GLY A 356 -13.17 -28.30 18.59
N PHE A 357 -13.18 -29.61 18.34
CA PHE A 357 -12.31 -30.29 17.37
C PHE A 357 -13.12 -30.92 16.23
N ASP A 358 -12.75 -30.65 14.97
CA ASP A 358 -13.30 -31.32 13.79
C ASP A 358 -14.84 -31.22 13.67
N ASN A 359 -15.41 -30.03 13.92
CA ASN A 359 -16.83 -29.78 13.69
C ASN A 359 -17.08 -29.29 12.26
N TYR A 360 -18.12 -29.83 11.62
CA TYR A 360 -18.60 -29.42 10.30
C TYR A 360 -19.98 -28.76 10.39
N SER A 361 -20.08 -27.51 9.95
CA SER A 361 -21.34 -26.76 9.86
C SER A 361 -21.53 -26.30 8.43
N ARG A 362 -22.72 -26.54 7.89
CA ARG A 362 -23.12 -26.03 6.58
C ARG A 362 -24.48 -25.35 6.67
N MET A 363 -24.56 -24.10 6.24
CA MET A 363 -25.80 -23.35 6.13
C MET A 363 -26.04 -22.93 4.69
N ARG A 364 -27.14 -23.39 4.09
CA ARG A 364 -27.58 -22.98 2.75
C ARG A 364 -28.98 -22.39 2.82
N GLN A 365 -29.11 -21.12 2.47
CA GLN A 365 -30.40 -20.43 2.40
C GLN A 365 -30.65 -19.98 0.97
N ARG A 366 -31.80 -20.36 0.40
CA ARG A 366 -32.22 -19.91 -0.93
C ARG A 366 -33.66 -19.41 -0.90
N GLY A 367 -33.84 -18.12 -1.21
CA GLY A 367 -35.08 -17.36 -1.10
C GLY A 367 -34.87 -16.12 -0.23
N ASP A 368 -35.94 -15.41 0.13
CA ASP A 368 -35.83 -14.09 0.76
C ASP A 368 -36.23 -14.12 2.23
N GLY A 369 -35.55 -13.34 3.08
CA GLY A 369 -35.91 -13.16 4.49
C GLY A 369 -35.74 -14.42 5.35
N ASN A 370 -34.83 -15.34 5.01
CA ASN A 370 -34.61 -16.54 5.80
C ASN A 370 -33.64 -16.31 6.97
N GLY A 371 -33.96 -16.84 8.14
CA GLY A 371 -33.08 -16.88 9.32
C GLY A 371 -32.57 -18.29 9.62
N ALA A 372 -31.26 -18.45 9.80
CA ALA A 372 -30.66 -19.71 10.22
C ALA A 372 -29.62 -19.51 11.33
N ALA A 373 -29.59 -20.41 12.32
CA ALA A 373 -28.57 -20.42 13.36
C ALA A 373 -28.06 -21.85 13.61
N SER A 374 -26.75 -22.04 13.68
CA SER A 374 -26.11 -23.33 13.96
C SER A 374 -25.10 -23.17 15.08
N ALA A 375 -25.23 -23.95 16.15
CA ALA A 375 -24.27 -23.99 17.26
C ALA A 375 -23.76 -25.42 17.45
N GLN A 376 -22.44 -25.63 17.45
CA GLN A 376 -21.81 -26.93 17.67
C GLN A 376 -20.76 -26.81 18.78
N LEU A 377 -20.82 -27.71 19.78
CA LEU A 377 -19.86 -27.79 20.88
C LEU A 377 -19.30 -29.22 20.98
N GLY A 378 -18.00 -29.37 21.22
CA GLY A 378 -17.34 -30.68 21.37
C GLY A 378 -16.69 -31.16 20.07
N SER A 379 -16.59 -32.48 19.88
CA SER A 379 -15.83 -33.06 18.75
C SER A 379 -16.72 -33.75 17.71
N PHE A 380 -16.33 -33.70 16.44
CA PHE A 380 -16.94 -34.46 15.31
C PHE A 380 -18.43 -34.18 15.05
N ASN A 381 -18.93 -32.98 15.36
CA ASN A 381 -20.32 -32.65 15.11
C ASN A 381 -20.56 -32.30 13.62
N THR A 382 -21.68 -32.72 13.05
CA THR A 382 -22.12 -32.34 11.69
C THR A 382 -23.48 -31.66 11.74
N SER A 383 -23.54 -30.35 11.48
CA SER A 383 -24.76 -29.54 11.46
C SER A 383 -25.02 -29.06 10.04
N ILE A 384 -26.19 -29.36 9.48
CA ILE A 384 -26.55 -28.94 8.13
C ILE A 384 -27.94 -28.30 8.17
N ILE A 385 -28.02 -27.03 7.82
CA ILE A 385 -29.28 -26.31 7.63
C ILE A 385 -29.43 -26.00 6.14
N ASN A 386 -30.50 -26.50 5.52
CA ASN A 386 -30.89 -26.13 4.16
C ASN A 386 -32.30 -25.52 4.20
N GLN A 387 -32.43 -24.25 3.85
CA GLN A 387 -33.71 -23.55 3.73
C GLN A 387 -33.99 -23.20 2.27
N LEU A 388 -35.22 -23.50 1.83
CA LEU A 388 -35.75 -23.18 0.51
C LEU A 388 -37.07 -22.42 0.67
N GLY A 389 -37.22 -21.29 -0.03
CA GLY A 389 -38.40 -20.42 0.05
C GLY A 389 -38.16 -19.20 0.93
N ASN A 390 -39.23 -18.46 1.26
CA ASN A 390 -39.12 -17.15 1.90
C ASN A 390 -39.60 -17.20 3.36
N GLY A 391 -38.95 -16.42 4.24
CA GLY A 391 -39.36 -16.24 5.64
C GLY A 391 -39.14 -17.46 6.55
N ASN A 392 -38.24 -18.37 6.20
CA ASN A 392 -37.99 -19.56 7.02
C ASN A 392 -37.10 -19.23 8.23
N LEU A 393 -37.36 -19.87 9.38
CA LEU A 393 -36.48 -19.82 10.55
C LEU A 393 -36.02 -21.23 10.93
N ALA A 394 -34.71 -21.44 11.09
CA ALA A 394 -34.14 -22.72 11.50
C ALA A 394 -33.03 -22.51 12.52
N ALA A 395 -32.97 -23.35 13.54
CA ALA A 395 -31.89 -23.35 14.52
C ALA A 395 -31.46 -24.79 14.83
N THR A 396 -30.16 -25.04 14.90
CA THR A 396 -29.59 -26.32 15.35
C THR A 396 -28.61 -26.08 16.49
N LEU A 397 -28.63 -26.97 17.48
CA LEU A 397 -27.64 -27.06 18.54
C LEU A 397 -27.16 -28.50 18.62
N GLN A 398 -25.85 -28.71 18.52
CA GLN A 398 -25.23 -30.02 18.67
C GLN A 398 -24.17 -29.96 19.76
N VAL A 399 -24.19 -30.95 20.65
CA VAL A 399 -23.20 -31.11 21.71
C VAL A 399 -22.62 -32.52 21.57
N GLY A 400 -21.38 -32.58 21.08
CA GLY A 400 -20.58 -33.78 20.90
C GLY A 400 -19.91 -34.21 22.19
N GLY A 401 -19.42 -35.46 22.22
CA GLY A 401 -18.66 -36.00 23.35
C GLY A 401 -17.27 -35.36 23.48
N ILE A 402 -16.76 -35.33 24.72
CA ILE A 402 -15.42 -34.84 25.09
C ILE A 402 -14.34 -35.81 24.59
#